data_AF-A0A0C2YSG5-F1
#
_entry.id   AF-A0A0C2YSG5-F1
#
_cell.length_a   1.000
_cell.length_b   1.000
_cell.length_c   1.000
_cell.angle_alpha   90.00
_cell.angle_beta   90.00
_cell.angle_gamma   90.00
#
_symmetry.space_group_name_H-M   'P 1'
#
loop_
_entity.id
_entity.type
_entity.pdbx_description
1 polymer ?
#
loop_
_entity_poly.entity_id
_entity_poly.type
_entity_poly.pdbx_seq_one_letter_code
_entity_poly.pdbx_strand_id
1 'polypeptide(L)'
;EEPAPLPTLDFDGVDTSTTISDWKEGVEQYRKYSQQELWEMLGLGNTHAIPFFQQKLDVHGTCQPWTEEGEHWLSTSPDAQPLRVKWHQLVGMIHLLDQALQGKPVLLMDEVGVGKTMQAVGLIALLTYFREFYVQSGHFPG
;
A
#
# COMPACT_ATOMS: atom_id res chain seq x y z
N GLU A 1 -2.79 39.89 9.81
CA GLU A 1 -3.43 39.02 8.80
C GLU A 1 -4.51 38.22 9.51
N GLU A 2 -5.74 38.19 8.97
CA GLU A 2 -6.76 37.27 9.47
C GLU A 2 -6.37 35.83 9.08
N PRO A 3 -6.56 34.84 9.97
CA PRO A 3 -6.27 33.45 9.64
C PRO A 3 -7.22 32.97 8.54
N ALA A 4 -6.67 32.27 7.55
CA ALA A 4 -7.46 31.66 6.48
C ALA A 4 -8.51 30.69 7.08
N PRO A 5 -9.74 30.65 6.54
CA PRO A 5 -10.76 29.73 7.01
C PRO A 5 -10.32 28.28 6.81
N LEU A 6 -10.71 27.41 7.74
CA LEU A 6 -10.39 25.99 7.67
C LEU A 6 -11.09 25.34 6.48
N PRO A 7 -10.42 24.42 5.76
CA PRO A 7 -11.07 23.62 4.73
C PRO A 7 -12.19 22.77 5.37
N THR A 8 -13.36 22.74 4.72
CA THR A 8 -14.50 21.92 5.14
C THR A 8 -14.40 20.56 4.48
N LEU A 9 -14.65 19.49 5.23
CA LEU A 9 -14.75 18.15 4.67
C LEU A 9 -16.05 18.02 3.89
N ASP A 10 -15.99 17.40 2.71
CA ASP A 10 -17.15 17.10 1.88
C ASP A 10 -17.82 15.80 2.39
N PHE A 11 -18.98 15.95 3.00
CA PHE A 11 -19.76 14.83 3.55
C PHE A 11 -20.86 14.34 2.59
N ASP A 12 -21.12 15.06 1.49
CA ASP A 12 -22.27 14.78 0.62
C ASP A 12 -22.04 13.52 -0.25
N GLY A 13 -20.78 13.11 -0.43
CA GLY A 13 -20.39 11.91 -1.17
C GLY A 13 -20.20 10.65 -0.33
N VAL A 14 -20.48 10.68 0.98
CA VAL A 14 -20.18 9.54 1.87
C VAL A 14 -21.25 8.45 1.73
N ASP A 15 -20.81 7.23 1.42
CA ASP A 15 -21.67 6.05 1.51
C ASP A 15 -21.99 5.75 2.98
N THR A 16 -23.26 5.97 3.36
CA THR A 16 -23.78 5.75 4.72
C THR A 16 -24.40 4.37 4.90
N SER A 17 -24.41 3.53 3.86
CA SER A 17 -25.06 2.22 3.90
C SER A 17 -24.27 1.18 4.71
N THR A 18 -22.97 1.39 4.90
CA THR A 18 -22.07 0.47 5.62
C THR A 18 -21.91 0.88 7.08
N THR A 19 -22.18 -0.04 8.01
CA THR A 19 -22.00 0.17 9.46
C THR A 19 -20.87 -0.70 10.02
N ILE A 20 -20.45 -0.45 11.26
CA ILE A 20 -19.42 -1.25 11.94
C ILE A 20 -19.80 -2.74 12.05
N SER A 21 -21.09 -3.07 12.03
CA SER A 21 -21.60 -4.44 12.08
C SER A 21 -21.30 -5.22 10.80
N ASP A 22 -21.07 -4.52 9.68
CA ASP A 22 -20.75 -5.10 8.38
C ASP A 22 -19.25 -5.37 8.23
N TRP A 23 -18.44 -4.95 9.20
CA TRP A 23 -16.99 -5.07 9.16
C TRP A 23 -16.58 -6.49 9.55
N LYS A 24 -15.80 -7.12 8.67
CA LYS A 24 -15.13 -8.41 8.90
C LYS A 24 -13.62 -8.18 8.82
N GLU A 25 -12.83 -9.13 9.30
CA GLU A 25 -11.37 -9.12 9.05
C GLU A 25 -11.08 -9.02 7.55
N GLY A 26 -11.94 -9.62 6.71
CA GLY A 26 -12.08 -9.26 5.30
C GLY A 26 -10.94 -9.77 4.42
N VAL A 27 -10.12 -10.67 4.95
CA VAL A 27 -8.92 -11.21 4.30
C VAL A 27 -9.01 -12.73 4.04
N GLU A 28 -10.02 -13.40 4.57
CA GLU A 28 -10.18 -14.85 4.51
C GLU A 28 -10.33 -15.38 3.08
N GLN A 29 -10.98 -14.60 2.20
CA GLN A 29 -11.13 -14.93 0.78
C GLN A 29 -9.79 -15.00 0.04
N TYR A 30 -8.74 -14.36 0.58
CA TYR A 30 -7.42 -14.33 -0.03
C TYR A 30 -6.52 -15.49 0.39
N ARG A 31 -6.90 -16.28 1.42
CA ARG A 31 -6.09 -17.40 1.94
C ARG A 31 -5.73 -18.47 0.91
N LYS A 32 -6.52 -18.58 -0.15
CA LYS A 32 -6.33 -19.56 -1.23
C LYS A 32 -5.31 -19.15 -2.28
N TYR A 33 -4.89 -17.87 -2.30
CA TYR A 33 -3.96 -17.36 -3.31
C TYR A 33 -2.52 -17.39 -2.81
N SER A 34 -1.63 -17.81 -3.69
CA SER A 34 -0.18 -17.70 -3.53
C SER A 34 0.28 -16.24 -3.61
N GLN A 35 1.48 -15.96 -3.09
CA GLN A 35 2.06 -14.62 -3.18
C GLN A 35 2.22 -14.13 -4.63
N GLN A 36 2.47 -15.04 -5.57
CA GLN A 36 2.55 -14.73 -6.99
C GLN A 36 1.21 -14.23 -7.52
N GLU A 37 0.12 -14.96 -7.27
CA GLU A 37 -1.22 -14.59 -7.71
C GLU A 37 -1.65 -13.24 -7.11
N LEU A 38 -1.27 -12.95 -5.86
CA LEU A 38 -1.53 -11.64 -5.26
C LEU A 38 -0.80 -10.50 -5.97
N TRP A 39 0.45 -10.73 -6.42
CA TRP A 39 1.15 -9.74 -7.23
C TRP A 39 0.53 -9.57 -8.62
N GLU A 40 0.05 -10.65 -9.21
CA GLU A 40 -0.68 -10.63 -10.49
C GLU A 40 -1.98 -9.82 -10.40
N MET A 41 -2.74 -9.94 -9.29
CA MET A 41 -3.92 -9.10 -9.04
C MET A 41 -3.62 -7.60 -9.02
N LEU A 42 -2.40 -7.21 -8.70
CA LEU A 42 -1.96 -5.81 -8.70
C LEU A 42 -1.36 -5.36 -10.04
N GLY A 43 -1.29 -6.25 -11.03
CA GLY A 43 -0.56 -6.03 -12.29
C GLY A 43 0.96 -5.97 -12.12
N LEU A 44 1.48 -6.47 -11.00
CA LEU A 44 2.90 -6.41 -10.60
C LEU A 44 3.55 -7.80 -10.53
N GLY A 45 2.95 -8.80 -11.19
CA GLY A 45 3.41 -10.19 -11.20
C GLY A 45 4.82 -10.42 -11.78
N ASN A 46 5.36 -9.46 -12.53
CA ASN A 46 6.71 -9.53 -13.10
C ASN A 46 7.77 -8.81 -12.24
N THR A 47 7.37 -7.80 -11.47
CA THR A 47 8.30 -6.94 -10.72
C THR A 47 8.41 -7.34 -9.26
N HIS A 48 7.32 -7.86 -8.67
CA HIS A 48 7.22 -8.20 -7.24
C HIS A 48 7.65 -7.07 -6.31
N ALA A 49 7.40 -5.84 -6.75
CA ALA A 49 7.77 -4.63 -6.03
C ALA A 49 6.62 -3.61 -6.13
N ILE A 50 6.36 -2.93 -5.02
CA ILE A 50 5.42 -1.80 -5.00
C ILE A 50 6.11 -0.62 -5.71
N PRO A 51 5.46 0.03 -6.69
CA PRO A 51 5.97 1.25 -7.29
C PRO A 51 6.28 2.31 -6.22
N PHE A 52 7.28 3.15 -6.48
CA PHE A 52 7.72 4.25 -5.60
C PHE A 52 8.34 3.83 -4.25
N PHE A 53 8.42 2.54 -3.95
CA PHE A 53 9.11 2.05 -2.75
C PHE A 53 10.61 1.91 -2.97
N GLN A 54 11.35 2.04 -1.87
CA GLN A 54 12.76 1.65 -1.81
C GLN A 54 12.88 0.14 -2.10
N GLN A 55 13.85 -0.25 -2.94
CA GLN A 55 14.06 -1.66 -3.28
C GLN A 55 14.91 -2.42 -2.25
N LYS A 56 15.66 -1.70 -1.41
CA LYS A 56 16.56 -2.25 -0.40
C LYS A 56 16.34 -1.56 0.94
N LEU A 57 16.68 -2.23 2.03
CA LEU A 57 16.65 -1.67 3.38
C LEU A 57 17.94 -1.96 4.13
N ASP A 58 18.19 -1.11 5.11
CA ASP A 58 19.15 -1.35 6.17
C ASP A 58 18.42 -1.96 7.37
N VAL A 59 18.65 -3.25 7.63
CA VAL A 59 18.04 -3.97 8.75
C VAL A 59 18.60 -3.54 10.11
N HIS A 60 19.74 -2.87 10.12
CA HIS A 60 20.45 -2.46 11.34
C HIS A 60 20.28 -0.97 11.65
N GLY A 61 19.69 -0.18 10.75
CA GLY A 61 19.47 1.25 10.94
C GLY A 61 20.78 2.06 11.05
N THR A 62 21.83 1.61 10.37
CA THR A 62 23.14 2.26 10.28
C THR A 62 23.15 3.48 9.37
N CYS A 63 22.22 3.58 8.43
CA CYS A 63 22.07 4.70 7.51
C CYS A 63 20.68 5.37 7.62
N GLN A 64 20.58 6.62 7.15
CA GLN A 64 19.31 7.32 6.97
C GLN A 64 18.87 7.22 5.51
N PRO A 65 17.83 6.45 5.16
CA PRO A 65 17.49 6.16 3.76
C PRO A 65 17.11 7.36 2.89
N TRP A 66 16.75 8.50 3.50
CA TRP A 66 16.29 9.71 2.82
C TRP A 66 17.40 10.77 2.64
N THR A 67 18.66 10.40 2.83
CA THR A 67 19.82 11.27 2.53
C THR A 67 20.59 10.72 1.34
N GLU A 68 21.32 11.59 0.62
CA GLU A 68 22.16 11.17 -0.51
C GLU A 68 23.17 10.08 -0.12
N GLU A 69 23.76 10.19 1.07
CA GLU A 69 24.68 9.21 1.64
C GLU A 69 23.98 7.86 1.90
N GLY A 70 22.75 7.89 2.42
CA GLY A 70 21.96 6.69 2.68
C GLY A 70 21.49 6.01 1.39
N GLU A 71 21.08 6.78 0.38
CA GLU A 71 20.75 6.25 -0.95
C GLU A 71 21.97 5.60 -1.62
N HIS A 72 23.13 6.25 -1.54
CA HIS A 72 24.39 5.67 -2.00
C HIS A 72 24.73 4.39 -1.22
N TRP A 73 24.57 4.39 0.10
CA TRP A 73 24.83 3.21 0.93
C TRP A 73 23.90 2.06 0.54
N LEU A 74 22.59 2.30 0.40
CA LEU A 74 21.62 1.27 0.04
C LEU A 74 21.90 0.68 -1.35
N SER A 75 22.35 1.50 -2.30
CA SER A 75 22.66 1.01 -3.65
C SER A 75 23.93 0.17 -3.71
N THR A 76 24.97 0.52 -2.93
CA THR A 76 26.32 -0.05 -3.05
C THR A 76 26.71 -1.04 -1.96
N SER A 77 26.10 -0.97 -0.78
CA SER A 77 26.47 -1.81 0.37
C SER A 77 26.07 -3.28 0.16
N PRO A 78 26.96 -4.24 0.50
CA PRO A 78 26.60 -5.65 0.53
C PRO A 78 25.64 -6.00 1.67
N ASP A 79 25.56 -5.16 2.70
CA ASP A 79 24.68 -5.35 3.87
C ASP A 79 23.24 -4.88 3.61
N ALA A 80 23.02 -4.12 2.52
CA ALA A 80 21.70 -3.68 2.13
C ALA A 80 20.85 -4.87 1.63
N GLN A 81 19.76 -5.17 2.34
CA GLN A 81 18.91 -6.32 2.03
C GLN A 81 17.75 -5.91 1.13
N PRO A 82 17.26 -6.80 0.24
CA PRO A 82 16.06 -6.51 -0.55
C PRO A 82 14.84 -6.28 0.34
N LEU A 83 14.07 -5.23 0.05
CA LEU A 83 12.78 -5.00 0.68
C LEU A 83 11.78 -6.02 0.15
N ARG A 84 11.43 -7.00 0.98
CA ARG A 84 10.49 -8.06 0.61
C ARG A 84 9.18 -7.89 1.34
N VAL A 85 8.14 -7.58 0.57
CA VAL A 85 6.77 -7.59 1.07
C VAL A 85 6.37 -9.04 1.40
N LYS A 86 5.78 -9.25 2.58
CA LYS A 86 5.29 -10.56 2.99
C LYS A 86 3.90 -10.83 2.43
N TRP A 87 3.53 -12.10 2.31
CA TRP A 87 2.22 -12.53 1.81
C TRP A 87 1.07 -11.80 2.52
N HIS A 88 1.07 -11.76 3.85
CA HIS A 88 0.00 -11.12 4.63
C HIS A 88 -0.06 -9.60 4.40
N GLN A 89 1.07 -8.96 4.12
CA GLN A 89 1.11 -7.54 3.78
C GLN A 89 0.48 -7.27 2.42
N LEU A 90 0.70 -8.16 1.44
CA LEU A 90 0.02 -8.08 0.13
C LEU A 90 -1.48 -8.27 0.26
N VAL A 91 -1.90 -9.25 1.05
CA VAL A 91 -3.33 -9.50 1.32
C VAL A 91 -4.00 -8.27 1.90
N GLY A 92 -3.41 -7.66 2.93
CA GLY A 92 -4.01 -6.47 3.53
C GLY A 92 -4.01 -5.26 2.59
N MET A 93 -2.97 -5.06 1.76
CA MET A 93 -2.99 -4.02 0.72
C MET A 93 -4.09 -4.25 -0.32
N ILE A 94 -4.28 -5.48 -0.79
CA ILE A 94 -5.32 -5.83 -1.75
C ILE A 94 -6.71 -5.62 -1.14
N HIS A 95 -6.91 -6.06 0.10
CA HIS A 95 -8.17 -5.82 0.82
C HIS A 95 -8.48 -4.32 0.93
N LEU A 96 -7.52 -3.51 1.37
CA LEU A 96 -7.69 -2.07 1.51
C LEU A 96 -7.95 -1.40 0.15
N LEU A 97 -7.27 -1.85 -0.90
CA LEU A 97 -7.45 -1.32 -2.25
C LEU A 97 -8.84 -1.65 -2.80
N ASP A 98 -9.30 -2.89 -2.65
CA ASP A 98 -10.64 -3.33 -3.09
C ASP A 98 -11.74 -2.52 -2.39
N GLN A 99 -11.62 -2.35 -1.07
CA GLN A 99 -12.55 -1.52 -0.29
C GLN A 99 -12.52 -0.05 -0.74
N ALA A 100 -11.33 0.52 -0.95
CA ALA A 100 -11.17 1.90 -1.40
C ALA A 100 -11.76 2.12 -2.80
N LEU A 101 -11.56 1.19 -3.74
CA LEU A 101 -12.11 1.25 -5.09
C LEU A 101 -13.65 1.14 -5.09
N GLN A 102 -14.22 0.41 -4.13
CA GLN A 102 -15.67 0.32 -3.94
C GLN A 102 -16.26 1.51 -3.16
N GLY A 103 -15.45 2.50 -2.75
CA GLY A 103 -15.90 3.62 -1.93
C GLY A 103 -16.30 3.24 -0.50
N LYS A 104 -15.88 2.05 -0.04
CA LYS A 104 -16.22 1.54 1.28
C LYS A 104 -15.20 1.99 2.32
N PRO A 105 -15.60 2.06 3.61
CA PRO A 105 -14.65 2.25 4.69
C PRO A 105 -13.53 1.19 4.66
N VAL A 106 -12.30 1.66 4.89
CA VAL A 106 -11.10 0.83 4.94
C VAL A 106 -10.66 0.59 6.39
N LEU A 107 -10.35 -0.66 6.73
CA LEU A 107 -9.85 -1.04 8.05
C LEU A 107 -8.85 -2.18 7.90
N LEU A 108 -7.80 -2.14 8.72
CA LEU A 108 -6.83 -3.23 8.84
C LEU A 108 -6.53 -3.49 10.32
N MET A 109 -7.06 -4.59 10.86
CA MET A 109 -6.94 -4.97 12.28
C MET A 109 -5.86 -6.03 12.57
N ASP A 110 -4.88 -6.18 11.69
CA ASP A 110 -3.74 -7.07 11.91
C ASP A 110 -3.05 -6.81 13.26
N GLU A 111 -2.38 -7.84 13.79
CA GLU A 111 -1.59 -7.74 15.02
C GLU A 111 -0.50 -6.64 14.94
N VAL A 112 -0.05 -6.18 16.11
CA VAL A 112 1.06 -5.21 16.20
C VAL A 112 2.34 -5.87 15.68
N GLY A 113 3.16 -5.10 14.94
CA GLY A 113 4.43 -5.59 14.38
C GLY A 113 4.31 -6.33 13.04
N VAL A 114 3.10 -6.59 12.54
CA VAL A 114 2.85 -7.27 11.26
C VAL A 114 3.20 -6.39 10.03
N GLY A 115 3.42 -5.09 10.27
CA GLY A 115 3.82 -4.12 9.24
C GLY A 115 2.65 -3.36 8.62
N LYS A 116 1.62 -3.01 9.40
CA LYS A 116 0.48 -2.21 8.92
C LYS A 116 0.89 -0.88 8.26
N THR A 117 1.97 -0.25 8.71
CA THR A 117 2.50 0.98 8.08
C THR A 117 2.94 0.73 6.63
N MET A 118 3.64 -0.38 6.38
CA MET A 118 4.01 -0.81 5.02
C MET A 118 2.76 -0.98 4.16
N GLN A 119 1.71 -1.61 4.71
CA GLN A 119 0.46 -1.83 3.99
C GLN A 119 -0.29 -0.53 3.69
N ALA A 120 -0.35 0.41 4.65
CA ALA A 120 -1.01 1.70 4.48
C ALA A 120 -0.28 2.60 3.47
N VAL A 121 1.05 2.69 3.56
CA VAL A 121 1.85 3.46 2.58
C VAL A 121 1.81 2.77 1.21
N GLY A 122 1.83 1.43 1.19
CA GLY A 122 1.68 0.64 -0.02
C GLY A 122 0.34 0.88 -0.73
N LEU A 123 -0.77 0.97 0.00
CA LEU A 123 -2.07 1.37 -0.55
C LEU A 123 -2.00 2.73 -1.26
N ILE A 124 -1.39 3.72 -0.62
CA ILE A 124 -1.25 5.07 -1.20
C ILE A 124 -0.45 5.01 -2.50
N ALA A 125 0.67 4.29 -2.50
CA ALA A 125 1.50 4.10 -3.69
C ALA A 125 0.75 3.36 -4.82
N LEU A 126 0.00 2.30 -4.48
CA LEU A 126 -0.80 1.54 -5.43
C LEU A 126 -1.93 2.38 -6.04
N LEU A 127 -2.62 3.20 -5.24
CA LEU A 127 -3.66 4.11 -5.74
C LEU A 127 -3.08 5.12 -6.76
N THR A 128 -1.90 5.67 -6.49
CA THR A 128 -1.21 6.55 -7.45
C THR A 128 -0.80 5.80 -8.70
N TYR A 129 -0.18 4.62 -8.55
CA TYR A 129 0.21 3.77 -9.67
C TYR A 129 -0.99 3.41 -10.57
N PHE A 130 -2.12 3.03 -9.98
CA PHE A 130 -3.34 2.67 -10.71
C PHE A 130 -3.88 3.84 -11.52
N ARG A 131 -3.85 5.06 -10.94
CA ARG A 131 -4.26 6.29 -11.65
C ARG A 131 -3.32 6.60 -12.82
N GLU A 132 -2.01 6.56 -12.59
CA GLU A 132 -1.02 6.82 -13.65
C GLU A 132 -1.14 5.79 -14.78
N PHE A 133 -1.30 4.52 -14.44
CA PHE A 133 -1.49 3.44 -15.40
C PHE A 133 -2.78 3.62 -16.21
N TYR A 134 -3.90 3.97 -15.56
CA TYR A 134 -5.17 4.23 -16.25
C TYR A 134 -5.08 5.41 -17.21
N VAL A 135 -4.42 6.50 -16.81
CA VAL A 135 -4.20 7.67 -17.70
C VAL A 135 -3.42 7.27 -18.95
N GLN A 136 -2.49 6.33 -18.84
CA GLN A 136 -1.64 5.89 -19.96
C GLN A 136 -2.29 4.83 -20.85
N SER A 137 -3.08 3.91 -20.28
CA SER A 137 -3.58 2.70 -20.96
C SER A 137 -5.08 2.68 -21.19
N GLY A 138 -5.85 3.51 -20.48
CA GLY A 138 -7.31 3.50 -20.50
C GLY A 138 -7.96 2.37 -19.70
N HIS A 139 -7.18 1.57 -18.95
CA HIS A 139 -7.70 0.53 -18.04
C HIS A 139 -6.83 0.42 -16.79
N PHE A 140 -7.30 -0.27 -15.75
CA PHE A 140 -6.49 -0.53 -14.55
C PHE A 140 -5.50 -1.69 -14.79
N PRO A 141 -4.37 -1.74 -14.04
CA PRO A 141 -3.42 -2.84 -14.13
C PRO A 141 -4.00 -4.11 -13.49
N GLY A 142 -3.62 -5.29 -14.02
CA GLY A 142 -4.18 -6.59 -13.64
C GLY A 142 -5.08 -7.17 -14.72
#